data_AF-A0A0C7DXD7-F1
#
_entry.id   AF-A0A0C7DXD7-F1
#
_cell.length_a   1.000
_cell.length_b   1.000
_cell.length_c   1.000
_cell.angle_alpha   90.00
_cell.angle_beta   90.00
_cell.angle_gamma   90.00
#
_symmetry.space_group_name_H-M   'P 1'
#
loop_
_entity.id
_entity.type
_entity.pdbx_description
1 polymer ?
#
loop_
_entity_poly.entity_id
_entity_poly.type
_entity_poly.pdbx_seq_one_letter_code
_entity_poly.pdbx_strand_id
1 'polypeptide(L)'
;VRGLDIQGKFVKFTAIGVYLEDSAVTSLAVKWNGKSAEELTESVEFFRDIVTGPYEKFIQVTTILPLTGQQYSEKVAENCEAFWKSVGIYTDAEAKSIEKFLQIFKDENFPPGASILFTQSPLGSLTIAFSKDMSIPEVGNAVIENKLLSEAVLESIIGKHGVSPTAKQCLAARMSELVKGSKCGQNLETEKTEIKVE
;
A
#
# COMPACT_ATOMS: atom_id res chain seq x y z
N VAL A 1 8.03 6.28 -4.86
CA VAL A 1 8.23 7.53 -4.08
C VAL A 1 7.04 8.43 -4.32
N ARG A 2 6.56 9.15 -3.31
CA ARG A 2 5.51 10.16 -3.47
C ARG A 2 6.11 11.55 -3.30
N GLY A 3 5.80 12.43 -4.26
CA GLY A 3 6.26 13.81 -4.28
C GLY A 3 5.21 14.74 -4.87
N LEU A 4 5.52 16.04 -4.90
CA LEU A 4 4.73 17.08 -5.55
C LEU A 4 5.63 18.00 -6.35
N ASP A 5 5.15 18.49 -7.48
CA ASP A 5 5.80 19.57 -8.20
C ASP A 5 5.53 20.91 -7.52
N ILE A 6 6.59 21.52 -6.99
CA ILE A 6 6.55 22.82 -6.31
C ILE A 6 7.47 23.75 -7.11
N GLN A 7 6.88 24.75 -7.76
CA GLN A 7 7.61 25.75 -8.57
C GLN A 7 8.53 25.11 -9.63
N GLY A 8 8.04 24.07 -10.32
CA GLY A 8 8.79 23.38 -11.37
C GLY A 8 9.87 22.42 -10.87
N LYS A 9 9.91 22.12 -9.56
CA LYS A 9 10.80 21.10 -8.98
C LYS A 9 9.98 20.00 -8.31
N PHE A 10 10.29 18.75 -8.64
CA PHE A 10 9.67 17.59 -8.00
C PHE A 10 10.27 17.37 -6.60
N VAL A 11 9.50 17.72 -5.57
CA VAL A 11 9.88 17.58 -4.15
C VAL A 11 9.36 16.25 -3.61
N LYS A 12 10.26 15.41 -3.10
CA LYS A 12 9.94 14.09 -2.54
C LYS A 12 9.51 14.23 -1.07
N PHE A 13 8.34 13.69 -0.72
CA PHE A 13 7.82 13.73 0.65
C PHE A 13 7.98 12.39 1.35
N THR A 14 7.68 11.29 0.66
CA THR A 14 7.73 9.94 1.27
C THR A 14 8.30 8.90 0.31
N ALA A 15 9.05 7.96 0.87
CA ALA A 15 9.31 6.66 0.26
C ALA A 15 8.19 5.69 0.63
N ILE A 16 7.83 4.79 -0.28
CA ILE A 16 6.72 3.86 -0.07
C ILE A 16 7.19 2.47 -0.48
N GLY A 17 7.12 1.53 0.46
CA GLY A 17 7.24 0.09 0.22
C GLY A 17 5.86 -0.56 0.25
N VAL A 18 5.62 -1.49 -0.69
CA VAL A 18 4.43 -2.33 -0.73
C VAL A 18 4.89 -3.77 -0.71
N TYR A 19 4.33 -4.54 0.23
CA TYR A 19 4.64 -5.94 0.46
C TYR A 19 3.33 -6.73 0.39
N LEU A 20 3.39 -7.88 -0.26
CA LEU A 20 2.26 -8.78 -0.41
C LEU A 20 2.62 -10.10 0.27
N GLU A 21 1.64 -10.75 0.89
CA GLU A 21 1.77 -12.12 1.36
C GLU A 21 2.20 -13.06 0.21
N ASP A 22 2.93 -14.12 0.52
CA ASP A 22 3.45 -15.09 -0.45
C ASP A 22 2.34 -15.71 -1.33
N SER A 23 1.18 -15.96 -0.73
CA SER A 23 -0.03 -16.47 -1.38
C SER A 23 -0.52 -15.59 -2.54
N ALA A 24 -0.14 -14.31 -2.56
CA ALA A 24 -0.46 -13.38 -3.64
C ALA A 24 0.08 -13.84 -5.00
N VAL A 25 1.26 -14.48 -5.03
CA VAL A 25 1.87 -14.96 -6.27
C VAL A 25 0.98 -16.01 -6.93
N THR A 26 0.57 -17.03 -6.16
CA THR A 26 -0.32 -18.09 -6.66
C THR A 26 -1.70 -17.54 -7.03
N SER A 27 -2.24 -16.61 -6.23
CA SER A 27 -3.54 -15.98 -6.49
C SER A 27 -3.54 -15.19 -7.81
N LEU A 28 -2.51 -14.36 -8.03
CA LEU A 28 -2.40 -13.52 -9.22
C LEU A 28 -2.02 -14.33 -10.47
N ALA A 29 -1.24 -15.40 -10.33
CA ALA A 29 -0.82 -16.25 -11.45
C ALA A 29 -2.00 -16.87 -12.22
N VAL A 30 -3.16 -17.06 -11.59
CA VAL A 30 -4.37 -17.59 -12.25
C VAL A 30 -4.77 -16.76 -13.48
N LYS A 31 -4.56 -15.44 -13.43
CA LYS A 31 -4.98 -14.50 -14.48
C LYS A 31 -3.81 -13.79 -15.16
N TRP A 32 -2.74 -13.52 -14.42
CA TRP A 32 -1.66 -12.64 -14.85
C TRP A 32 -0.38 -13.39 -15.26
N ASN A 33 -0.35 -14.72 -15.19
CA ASN A 33 0.79 -15.51 -15.65
C ASN A 33 1.08 -15.27 -17.15
N GLY A 34 2.36 -15.08 -17.47
CA GLY A 34 2.85 -14.83 -18.83
C GLY A 34 2.73 -13.38 -19.29
N LYS A 35 2.14 -12.48 -18.49
CA LYS A 35 2.09 -11.05 -18.80
C LYS A 35 3.44 -10.37 -18.55
N SER A 36 3.82 -9.48 -19.46
CA SER A 36 5.03 -8.66 -19.35
C SER A 36 4.87 -7.55 -18.30
N ALA A 37 5.99 -6.99 -17.83
CA ALA A 37 5.99 -5.88 -16.91
C ALA A 37 5.24 -4.65 -17.47
N GLU A 38 5.36 -4.40 -18.77
CA GLU A 38 4.70 -3.31 -19.49
C GLU A 38 3.18 -3.51 -19.51
N GLU A 39 2.71 -4.70 -19.90
CA GLU A 39 1.28 -5.04 -19.89
C GLU A 39 0.67 -4.89 -18.48
N LEU A 40 1.38 -5.33 -17.44
CA LEU A 40 0.91 -5.21 -16.07
C LEU A 40 0.92 -3.76 -15.57
N THR A 41 1.91 -2.95 -15.96
CA THR A 41 2.02 -1.54 -15.56
C THR A 41 0.84 -0.71 -16.08
N GLU A 42 0.35 -1.01 -17.29
CA GLU A 42 -0.78 -0.31 -17.91
C GLU A 42 -2.15 -0.86 -17.48
N SER A 43 -2.19 -2.04 -16.86
CA SER A 43 -3.43 -2.72 -16.49
C SER A 43 -4.00 -2.18 -15.17
N VAL A 44 -5.09 -1.39 -15.26
CA VAL A 44 -5.89 -0.99 -14.09
C VAL A 44 -6.43 -2.20 -13.35
N GLU A 45 -6.83 -3.24 -14.08
CA GLU A 45 -7.41 -4.45 -13.53
C GLU A 45 -6.39 -5.27 -12.73
N PHE A 46 -5.12 -5.30 -13.14
CA PHE A 46 -4.04 -5.95 -12.39
C PHE A 46 -3.85 -5.32 -11.00
N PHE A 47 -3.76 -3.99 -10.94
CA PHE A 47 -3.65 -3.30 -9.65
C PHE A 47 -4.92 -3.44 -8.81
N ARG A 48 -6.09 -3.51 -9.44
CA ARG A 48 -7.34 -3.77 -8.72
C ARG A 48 -7.33 -5.16 -8.08
N ASP A 49 -6.87 -6.19 -8.80
CA ASP A 49 -6.72 -7.55 -8.27
C ASP A 49 -5.69 -7.61 -7.12
N ILE A 50 -4.63 -6.79 -7.15
CA ILE A 50 -3.71 -6.62 -6.02
C ILE A 50 -4.45 -6.03 -4.81
N VAL A 51 -5.17 -4.93 -5.00
CA VAL A 51 -5.88 -4.23 -3.92
C VAL A 51 -6.92 -5.14 -3.26
N THR A 52 -7.75 -5.82 -4.06
CA THR A 52 -8.85 -6.67 -3.55
C THR A 52 -8.48 -8.12 -3.30
N GLY A 53 -7.22 -8.50 -3.55
CA GLY A 53 -6.79 -9.89 -3.50
C GLY A 53 -7.05 -10.54 -2.12
N PRO A 54 -7.33 -11.85 -2.07
CA PRO A 54 -7.65 -12.57 -0.83
C PRO A 54 -6.39 -12.94 -0.03
N TYR A 55 -5.52 -11.97 0.19
CA TYR A 55 -4.23 -12.11 0.88
C TYR A 55 -3.86 -10.82 1.59
N GLU A 56 -2.97 -10.91 2.57
CA GLU A 56 -2.52 -9.74 3.34
C GLU A 56 -1.63 -8.83 2.50
N LYS A 57 -1.72 -7.52 2.77
CA LYS A 57 -0.79 -6.52 2.26
C LYS A 57 -0.22 -5.70 3.39
N PHE A 58 1.05 -5.35 3.27
CA PHE A 58 1.73 -4.46 4.18
C PHE A 58 2.32 -3.26 3.42
N ILE A 59 2.12 -2.07 3.96
CA ILE A 59 2.54 -0.82 3.33
C ILE A 59 3.38 -0.05 4.34
N GLN A 60 4.59 0.32 3.93
CA GLN A 60 5.49 1.13 4.73
C GLN A 60 5.68 2.48 4.04
N VAL A 61 5.19 3.55 4.66
CA VAL A 61 5.36 4.93 4.19
C VAL A 61 6.39 5.61 5.07
N THR A 62 7.61 5.79 4.56
CA THR A 62 8.71 6.43 5.27
C THR A 62 8.85 7.89 4.85
N THR A 63 8.89 8.79 5.81
CA THR A 63 9.00 10.23 5.56
C THR A 63 10.42 10.62 5.15
N ILE A 64 10.52 11.41 4.07
CA ILE A 64 11.76 12.04 3.59
C ILE A 64 11.80 13.49 4.10
N LEU A 65 10.65 14.16 4.04
CA LEU A 65 10.43 15.47 4.65
C LEU A 65 9.46 15.32 5.81
N PRO A 66 9.56 16.17 6.85
CA PRO A 66 8.69 16.09 8.02
C PRO A 66 7.22 16.29 7.62
N LEU A 67 6.34 15.52 8.25
CA LEU A 67 4.89 15.61 8.11
C LEU A 67 4.24 15.46 9.49
N THR A 68 3.23 16.29 9.77
CA THR A 68 2.35 15.99 10.90
C THR A 68 1.39 14.86 10.53
N GLY A 69 0.91 14.12 11.53
CA GLY A 69 -0.10 13.09 11.28
C GLY A 69 -1.36 13.66 10.68
N GLN A 70 -1.77 14.86 11.10
CA GLN A 70 -2.90 15.58 10.51
C GLN A 70 -2.71 15.87 9.02
N GLN A 71 -1.55 16.43 8.61
CA GLN A 71 -1.27 16.70 7.19
C GLN A 71 -1.32 15.44 6.33
N TYR A 72 -0.83 14.33 6.86
CA TYR A 72 -0.86 13.04 6.18
C TYR A 72 -2.30 12.50 6.09
N SER A 73 -2.99 12.42 7.24
CA SER A 73 -4.26 11.72 7.36
C SER A 73 -5.41 12.47 6.68
N GLU A 74 -5.43 13.80 6.74
CA GLU A 74 -6.43 14.62 6.04
C GLU A 74 -6.34 14.41 4.54
N LYS A 75 -5.12 14.37 3.97
CA LYS A 75 -4.96 14.15 2.52
C LYS A 75 -5.45 12.78 2.08
N VAL A 76 -5.22 11.74 2.89
CA VAL A 76 -5.72 10.38 2.61
C VAL A 76 -7.25 10.35 2.75
N ALA A 77 -7.80 10.95 3.82
CA ALA A 77 -9.23 11.00 4.07
C ALA A 77 -10.01 11.74 2.97
N GLU A 78 -9.54 12.93 2.58
CA GLU A 78 -10.11 13.72 1.47
C GLU A 78 -10.26 12.90 0.19
N ASN A 79 -9.19 12.18 -0.18
CA ASN A 79 -9.17 11.37 -1.40
C ASN A 79 -10.16 10.20 -1.31
N CYS A 80 -10.23 9.53 -0.15
CA CYS A 80 -11.16 8.42 0.07
C CYS A 80 -12.62 8.90 0.00
N GLU A 81 -12.96 9.97 0.73
CA GLU A 81 -14.31 10.51 0.75
C GLU A 81 -14.76 10.98 -0.63
N ALA A 82 -13.91 11.74 -1.34
CA ALA A 82 -14.25 12.25 -2.67
C ALA A 82 -14.56 11.10 -3.63
N PHE A 83 -13.74 10.05 -3.62
CA PHE A 83 -13.97 8.88 -4.44
C PHE A 83 -15.26 8.15 -4.06
N TRP A 84 -15.47 7.83 -2.77
CA TRP A 84 -16.66 7.10 -2.33
C TRP A 84 -17.96 7.85 -2.56
N LYS A 85 -17.97 9.17 -2.38
CA LYS A 85 -19.10 10.04 -2.71
C LYS A 85 -19.38 10.01 -4.23
N SER A 86 -18.34 10.06 -5.06
CA SER A 86 -18.50 10.06 -6.52
C SER A 86 -19.10 8.76 -7.08
N VAL A 87 -18.87 7.63 -6.41
CA VAL A 87 -19.40 6.32 -6.82
C VAL A 87 -20.61 5.85 -5.99
N GLY A 88 -21.11 6.70 -5.09
CA GLY A 88 -22.34 6.45 -4.34
C GLY A 88 -22.24 5.38 -3.25
N ILE A 89 -21.04 5.12 -2.71
CA ILE A 89 -20.81 4.09 -1.67
C ILE A 89 -20.44 4.68 -0.31
N TYR A 90 -20.50 6.00 -0.15
CA TYR A 90 -20.17 6.66 1.12
C TYR A 90 -21.35 6.59 2.10
N THR A 91 -21.22 5.82 3.18
CA THR A 91 -22.23 5.68 4.24
C THR A 91 -21.72 6.18 5.59
N ASP A 92 -22.58 6.13 6.62
CA ASP A 92 -22.21 6.45 8.00
C ASP A 92 -21.07 5.55 8.54
N ALA A 93 -20.94 4.33 8.04
CA ALA A 93 -19.86 3.42 8.43
C ALA A 93 -18.51 3.93 7.92
N GLU A 94 -18.45 4.42 6.68
CA GLU A 94 -17.25 5.03 6.11
C GLU A 94 -16.92 6.35 6.82
N ALA A 95 -17.93 7.18 7.09
CA ALA A 95 -17.74 8.44 7.82
C ALA A 95 -17.11 8.22 9.21
N LYS A 96 -17.63 7.26 10.00
CA LYS A 96 -17.06 6.89 11.31
C LYS A 96 -15.65 6.33 11.20
N SER A 97 -15.37 5.59 10.12
CA SER A 97 -14.04 5.02 9.88
C SER A 97 -13.02 6.10 9.53
N ILE A 98 -13.43 7.11 8.75
CA ILE A 98 -12.61 8.30 8.48
C ILE A 98 -12.37 9.11 9.75
N GLU A 99 -13.39 9.35 10.57
CA GLU A 99 -13.21 10.04 11.85
C GLU A 99 -12.20 9.31 12.74
N LYS A 100 -12.36 7.99 12.90
CA LYS A 100 -11.41 7.16 13.65
C LYS A 100 -10.00 7.23 13.08
N PHE A 101 -9.87 7.16 11.75
CA PHE A 101 -8.59 7.30 11.07
C PHE A 101 -7.94 8.64 11.41
N LEU A 102 -8.64 9.76 11.25
CA LEU A 102 -8.12 11.09 11.60
C LEU A 102 -7.70 11.20 13.07
N GLN A 103 -8.49 10.64 14.01
CA GLN A 103 -8.14 10.64 15.43
C GLN A 103 -6.85 9.88 15.73
N ILE A 104 -6.59 8.74 15.07
CA ILE A 104 -5.37 7.95 15.26
C ILE A 104 -4.11 8.75 14.91
N PHE A 105 -4.20 9.67 13.95
CA PHE A 105 -3.07 10.49 13.49
C PHE A 105 -2.99 11.87 14.15
N LYS A 106 -3.97 12.26 14.97
CA LYS A 106 -4.15 13.65 15.42
C LYS A 106 -2.93 14.23 16.13
N ASP A 107 -2.35 13.45 17.05
CA ASP A 107 -1.24 13.90 17.90
C ASP A 107 0.13 13.39 17.41
N GLU A 108 0.17 12.77 16.22
CA GLU A 108 1.37 12.16 15.65
C GLU A 108 2.22 13.16 14.86
N ASN A 109 3.53 12.94 14.89
CA ASN A 109 4.49 13.70 14.09
C ASN A 109 5.54 12.76 13.51
N PHE A 110 5.82 12.92 12.22
CA PHE A 110 6.73 12.07 11.47
C PHE A 110 7.95 12.88 11.02
N PRO A 111 9.02 12.93 11.83
CA PRO A 111 10.30 13.47 11.38
C PRO A 111 10.90 12.59 10.28
N PRO A 112 11.83 13.11 9.44
CA PRO A 112 12.50 12.30 8.43
C PRO A 112 13.03 10.96 8.96
N GLY A 113 12.72 9.87 8.27
CA GLY A 113 13.03 8.50 8.68
C GLY A 113 11.93 7.80 9.48
N ALA A 114 10.98 8.54 10.06
CA ALA A 114 9.81 7.95 10.68
C ALA A 114 8.89 7.31 9.63
N SER A 115 8.22 6.23 10.02
CA SER A 115 7.38 5.43 9.14
C SER A 115 5.96 5.27 9.67
N ILE A 116 5.01 5.31 8.74
CA ILE A 116 3.62 4.92 8.94
C ILE A 116 3.45 3.54 8.29
N LEU A 117 2.88 2.62 9.04
CA LEU A 117 2.78 1.22 8.66
C LEU A 117 1.31 0.84 8.59
N PHE A 118 0.91 0.20 7.50
CA PHE A 118 -0.46 -0.30 7.31
C PHE A 118 -0.43 -1.78 7.02
N THR A 119 -1.20 -2.56 7.78
CA THR A 119 -1.48 -3.96 7.45
C THR A 119 -2.94 -4.07 7.04
N GLN A 120 -3.18 -4.57 5.83
CA GLN A 120 -4.50 -4.79 5.26
C GLN A 120 -4.84 -6.27 5.33
N SER A 121 -5.76 -6.62 6.23
CA SER A 121 -6.26 -7.98 6.33
C SER A 121 -7.12 -8.33 5.11
N PRO A 122 -7.04 -9.56 4.58
CA PRO A 122 -7.96 -10.02 3.54
C PRO A 122 -9.43 -10.00 3.98
N LEU A 123 -9.70 -9.95 5.29
CA LEU A 123 -11.04 -9.83 5.86
C LEU A 123 -11.57 -8.39 5.88
N GLY A 124 -10.75 -7.40 5.48
CA GLY A 124 -11.17 -6.00 5.32
C GLY A 124 -10.86 -5.10 6.51
N SER A 125 -10.01 -5.51 7.45
CA SER A 125 -9.52 -4.62 8.50
C SER A 125 -8.24 -3.89 8.07
N LEU A 126 -8.00 -2.72 8.67
CA LEU A 126 -6.79 -1.92 8.50
C LEU A 126 -6.11 -1.73 9.86
N THR A 127 -4.98 -2.39 10.06
CA THR A 127 -4.11 -2.17 11.22
C THR A 127 -3.13 -1.05 10.90
N ILE A 128 -2.97 -0.10 11.82
CA ILE A 128 -2.10 1.06 11.68
C ILE A 128 -1.04 0.98 12.77
N ALA A 129 0.22 1.16 12.39
CA ALA A 129 1.32 1.28 13.33
C ALA A 129 2.28 2.42 12.95
N PHE A 130 3.02 2.93 13.93
CA PHE A 130 3.99 3.99 13.75
C PHE A 130 5.37 3.54 14.20
N SER A 131 6.40 4.03 13.50
CA SER A 131 7.80 3.75 13.81
C SER A 131 8.65 5.01 13.67
N LYS A 132 9.64 5.17 14.56
CA LYS A 132 10.55 6.31 14.56
C LYS A 132 11.80 6.08 13.70
N ASP A 133 12.13 4.82 13.41
CA ASP A 133 13.43 4.39 12.87
C ASP A 133 13.31 3.32 11.77
N MET A 134 12.15 3.23 11.13
CA MET A 134 11.81 2.23 10.10
C MET A 134 11.68 0.79 10.60
N SER A 135 11.86 0.52 11.90
CA SER A 135 11.54 -0.78 12.49
C SER A 135 10.04 -1.10 12.33
N ILE A 136 9.70 -2.38 12.22
CA ILE A 136 8.32 -2.85 12.23
C ILE A 136 8.00 -3.27 13.68
N PRO A 137 7.06 -2.60 14.37
CA PRO A 137 6.67 -2.98 15.72
C PRO A 137 5.91 -4.30 15.72
N GLU A 138 6.06 -5.08 16.78
CA GLU A 138 5.36 -6.37 16.93
C GLU A 138 3.83 -6.22 17.04
N VAL A 139 3.36 -5.06 17.50
CA VAL A 139 1.94 -4.77 17.73
C VAL A 139 1.55 -3.47 17.04
N GLY A 140 0.39 -3.47 16.39
CA GLY A 140 -0.21 -2.27 15.81
C GLY A 140 -0.75 -1.31 16.87
N ASN A 141 -0.78 -0.02 16.54
CA ASN A 141 -1.32 1.03 17.41
C ASN A 141 -2.87 1.03 17.43
N ALA A 142 -3.49 0.74 16.29
CA ALA A 142 -4.95 0.72 16.16
C ALA A 142 -5.41 -0.18 15.01
N VAL A 143 -6.67 -0.62 15.08
CA VAL A 143 -7.34 -1.39 14.02
C VAL A 143 -8.64 -0.70 13.63
N ILE A 144 -8.90 -0.55 12.34
CA ILE A 144 -10.16 -0.05 11.78
C ILE A 144 -10.83 -1.16 10.97
N GLU A 145 -12.02 -1.57 11.40
CA GLU A 145 -12.83 -2.60 10.76
C GLU A 145 -13.69 -1.97 9.64
N ASN A 146 -13.06 -1.63 8.52
CA ASN A 146 -13.75 -1.12 7.34
C ASN A 146 -13.00 -1.47 6.06
N LYS A 147 -13.61 -2.35 5.25
CA LYS A 147 -13.01 -2.88 4.03
C LYS A 147 -12.71 -1.80 2.99
N LEU A 148 -13.62 -0.83 2.84
CA LEU A 148 -13.43 0.25 1.88
C LEU A 148 -12.23 1.12 2.24
N LEU A 149 -12.12 1.52 3.50
CA LEU A 149 -10.96 2.28 4.00
C LEU A 149 -9.67 1.46 3.88
N SER A 150 -9.72 0.19 4.26
CA SER A 150 -8.57 -0.71 4.14
C SER A 150 -8.07 -0.72 2.70
N GLU A 151 -8.89 -1.07 1.71
CA GLU A 151 -8.51 -1.07 0.30
C GLU A 151 -8.07 0.31 -0.21
N ALA A 152 -8.74 1.38 0.21
CA ALA A 152 -8.49 2.73 -0.30
C ALA A 152 -7.08 3.24 -0.01
N VAL A 153 -6.44 2.81 1.10
CA VAL A 153 -5.05 3.18 1.40
C VAL A 153 -4.11 2.70 0.29
N LEU A 154 -4.21 1.43 -0.12
CA LEU A 154 -3.35 0.89 -1.19
C LEU A 154 -3.78 1.42 -2.57
N GLU A 155 -5.08 1.53 -2.82
CA GLU A 155 -5.61 2.12 -4.05
C GLU A 155 -5.09 3.56 -4.26
N SER A 156 -4.95 4.35 -3.19
CA SER A 156 -4.39 5.70 -3.25
C SER A 156 -2.93 5.74 -3.70
N ILE A 157 -2.20 4.62 -3.60
CA ILE A 157 -0.78 4.50 -3.96
C ILE A 157 -0.62 3.92 -5.36
N ILE A 158 -1.27 2.78 -5.63
CA ILE A 158 -1.05 1.95 -6.83
C ILE A 158 -2.24 1.89 -7.78
N GLY A 159 -3.38 2.46 -7.40
CA GLY A 159 -4.60 2.47 -8.19
C GLY A 159 -4.48 3.27 -9.48
N LYS A 160 -5.60 3.43 -10.18
CA LYS A 160 -5.64 4.20 -11.44
C LYS A 160 -5.15 5.64 -11.25
N HIS A 161 -5.53 6.25 -10.13
CA HIS A 161 -5.17 7.62 -9.74
C HIS A 161 -4.12 7.65 -8.61
N GLY A 162 -3.34 6.57 -8.49
CA GLY A 162 -2.38 6.40 -7.41
C GLY A 162 -1.24 7.42 -7.43
N VAL A 163 -0.76 7.82 -6.25
CA VAL A 163 0.23 8.88 -6.08
C VAL A 163 1.68 8.46 -6.34
N SER A 164 1.96 7.18 -6.59
CA SER A 164 3.33 6.68 -6.78
C SER A 164 3.46 5.79 -8.02
N PRO A 165 3.63 6.39 -9.22
CA PRO A 165 3.86 5.64 -10.47
C PRO A 165 5.04 4.66 -10.38
N THR A 166 6.11 5.04 -9.69
CA THR A 166 7.27 4.16 -9.47
C THR A 166 6.90 2.90 -8.67
N ALA A 167 5.99 3.00 -7.70
CA ALA A 167 5.56 1.82 -6.94
C ALA A 167 4.78 0.84 -7.83
N LYS A 168 3.93 1.36 -8.73
CA LYS A 168 3.22 0.57 -9.74
C LYS A 168 4.19 -0.18 -10.65
N GLN A 169 5.18 0.54 -11.20
CA GLN A 169 6.20 -0.05 -12.07
C GLN A 169 7.02 -1.13 -11.35
N CYS A 170 7.45 -0.88 -10.12
CA CYS A 170 8.18 -1.87 -9.33
C CYS A 170 7.35 -3.13 -9.06
N LEU A 171 6.07 -2.98 -8.69
CA LEU A 171 5.17 -4.11 -8.48
C LEU A 171 4.94 -4.90 -9.77
N ALA A 172 4.61 -4.23 -10.88
CA ALA A 172 4.38 -4.87 -12.16
C ALA A 172 5.62 -5.64 -12.66
N ALA A 173 6.80 -5.03 -12.60
CA ALA A 173 8.04 -5.67 -13.01
C ALA A 173 8.33 -6.93 -12.18
N ARG A 174 8.36 -6.81 -10.85
CA ARG A 174 8.65 -7.94 -9.97
C ARG A 174 7.59 -9.03 -10.03
N MET A 175 6.31 -8.65 -10.11
CA MET A 175 5.25 -9.64 -10.22
C MET A 175 5.27 -10.36 -11.55
N SER A 176 5.59 -9.69 -12.66
CA SER A 176 5.72 -10.35 -13.97
C SER A 176 6.76 -11.48 -13.94
N GLU A 177 7.83 -11.32 -13.18
CA GLU A 177 8.85 -12.35 -12.98
C GLU A 177 8.37 -13.43 -12.01
N LEU A 178 7.76 -13.04 -10.88
CA LEU A 178 7.32 -13.99 -9.85
C LEU A 178 6.20 -14.91 -10.31
N VAL A 179 5.20 -14.40 -11.06
CA VAL A 179 4.11 -15.24 -11.57
C VAL A 179 4.52 -16.10 -12.75
N LYS A 180 5.63 -15.76 -13.41
CA LYS A 180 6.14 -16.49 -14.58
C LYS A 180 6.73 -17.81 -14.13
N GLY A 181 6.02 -18.88 -14.45
CA GLY A 181 6.43 -20.23 -14.08
C GLY A 181 5.92 -20.69 -12.71
N SER A 182 5.13 -19.87 -12.00
CA SER A 182 4.32 -20.37 -10.88
C SER A 182 3.30 -21.37 -11.43
N LYS A 183 3.64 -22.66 -11.36
CA LYS A 183 2.63 -23.71 -11.54
C LYS A 183 1.67 -23.61 -10.36
N CYS A 184 0.38 -23.72 -10.63
CA CYS A 184 -0.64 -23.79 -9.58
C CYS A 184 -0.23 -24.88 -8.56
N GLY A 185 0.22 -24.50 -7.36
CA GLY A 185 0.55 -25.43 -6.26
C GLY A 185 2.02 -25.62 -5.83
N GLN A 186 2.96 -24.69 -6.08
CA GLN A 186 4.29 -24.76 -5.44
C GLN A 186 4.49 -23.64 -4.41
N ASN A 187 4.84 -24.02 -3.18
CA ASN A 187 5.27 -23.10 -2.12
C ASN A 187 6.58 -22.42 -2.54
N LEU A 188 6.68 -21.11 -2.33
CA LEU A 188 7.91 -20.35 -2.52
C LEU A 188 8.91 -20.76 -1.42
N GLU A 189 9.87 -21.63 -1.75
CA GLU A 189 11.00 -21.88 -0.87
C GLU A 189 11.84 -20.61 -0.77
N THR A 190 12.13 -20.19 0.46
CA THR A 190 12.96 -19.02 0.73
C THR A 190 14.41 -19.42 0.52
N GLU A 191 14.95 -19.20 -0.68
CA GLU A 191 16.38 -19.39 -0.93
C GLU A 191 17.16 -18.32 -0.16
N LYS A 192 17.69 -18.69 1.02
CA LYS A 192 18.71 -17.91 1.72
C LYS A 192 20.03 -18.10 0.96
N THR A 193 20.37 -17.15 0.09
CA THR A 193 21.71 -17.10 -0.49
C THR A 193 22.69 -16.61 0.58
N GLU A 194 23.42 -17.54 1.21
CA GLU A 194 24.61 -17.20 2.01
C GLU A 194 25.71 -16.70 1.07
N ILE A 195 25.98 -15.40 1.12
CA ILE A 195 27.18 -14.83 0.51
C ILE A 195 28.34 -15.14 1.45
N LYS A 196 29.16 -16.13 1.09
CA LYS A 196 30.49 -16.31 1.70
C LYS A 196 31.40 -15.20 1.19
N VAL A 197 31.87 -14.38 2.12
CA VAL A 197 32.98 -13.45 1.89
C VAL A 197 34.26 -14.20 2.22
N GLU A 198 35.09 -14.44 1.20
CA GLU A 198 36.54 -14.68 1.39
C GLU A 198 37.27 -13.34 1.43
#